data_AF-A0A435SKF2-F1
#
_entry.id   AF-A0A435SKF2-F1
#
_cell.length_a   1.000
_cell.length_b   1.000
_cell.length_c   1.000
_cell.angle_alpha   90.00
_cell.angle_beta   90.00
_cell.angle_gamma   90.00
#
_symmetry.space_group_name_H-M   'P 1'
#
loop_
_entity.id
_entity.type
_entity.pdbx_description
1 polymer ?
#
loop_
_entity_poly.entity_id
_entity_poly.type
_entity_poly.pdbx_seq_one_letter_code
_entity_poly.pdbx_strand_id
1 'polypeptide(L)'
;ARAMLEEGLAPDVISSDVHLYCVDGPAFDILVCMSKLLALGMPLVEVLRAATQAPAQAIARPDLGTLAVGTVGDVAVLRQGPGRFTFVDAVGASLVADQRLVCEGIVIGGTWWPNEAVNDVSETERFVAHAAHTHVEVAARHFGHRHD
;
A
#
# COMPACT_ATOMS: atom_id res chain seq x y z
N ALA A 1 -13.73 -6.50 1.59
CA ALA A 1 -13.01 -6.84 0.34
C ALA A 1 -13.44 -8.19 -0.23
N ARG A 2 -13.19 -9.33 0.44
CA ARG A 2 -13.53 -10.68 -0.08
C ARG A 2 -14.96 -10.79 -0.64
N ALA A 3 -15.96 -10.48 0.17
CA ALA A 3 -17.37 -10.54 -0.25
C ALA A 3 -17.67 -9.62 -1.45
N MET A 4 -17.04 -8.44 -1.53
CA MET A 4 -17.24 -7.55 -2.68
C MET A 4 -16.63 -8.14 -3.96
N LEU A 5 -15.44 -8.73 -3.87
CA LEU A 5 -14.78 -9.37 -5.02
C LEU A 5 -15.52 -10.61 -5.50
N GLU A 6 -16.10 -11.40 -4.59
CA GLU A 6 -16.96 -12.55 -4.93
C GLU A 6 -18.20 -12.12 -5.73
N GLU A 7 -18.73 -10.92 -5.47
CA GLU A 7 -19.84 -10.32 -6.21
C GLU A 7 -19.39 -9.51 -7.44
N GLY A 8 -18.09 -9.54 -7.80
CA GLY A 8 -17.55 -8.80 -8.95
C GLY A 8 -17.43 -7.29 -8.73
N LEU A 9 -17.48 -6.82 -7.49
CA LEU A 9 -17.37 -5.41 -7.09
C LEU A 9 -15.93 -5.08 -6.63
N ALA A 10 -15.00 -5.04 -7.57
CA ALA A 10 -13.63 -4.60 -7.30
C ALA A 10 -13.56 -3.08 -7.05
N PRO A 11 -12.61 -2.59 -6.23
CA PRO A 11 -12.44 -1.15 -6.04
C PRO A 11 -11.86 -0.49 -7.29
N ASP A 12 -12.34 0.71 -7.61
CA ASP A 12 -11.82 1.51 -8.72
C ASP A 12 -10.42 2.07 -8.41
N VAL A 13 -10.18 2.45 -7.15
CA VAL A 13 -8.92 3.02 -6.67
C VAL A 13 -8.44 2.27 -5.43
N ILE A 14 -7.15 1.95 -5.39
CA ILE A 14 -6.46 1.43 -4.22
C ILE A 14 -5.66 2.56 -3.61
N SER A 15 -5.83 2.76 -2.30
CA SER A 15 -5.03 3.67 -1.49
C SER A 15 -4.65 2.98 -0.18
N SER A 16 -3.70 3.56 0.55
CA SER A 16 -3.21 2.98 1.80
C SER A 16 -3.76 3.65 3.06
N ASP A 17 -4.21 4.91 2.94
CA ASP A 17 -4.50 5.78 4.09
C ASP A 17 -3.36 5.76 5.11
N VAL A 18 -2.09 5.73 4.65
CA VAL A 18 -0.94 5.61 5.56
C VAL A 18 -0.71 6.87 6.38
N HIS A 19 -0.56 6.67 7.68
CA HIS A 19 -0.29 7.69 8.68
C HIS A 19 0.32 7.05 9.93
N LEU A 20 0.58 7.84 10.99
CA LEU A 20 1.30 7.41 12.20
C LEU A 20 0.73 6.15 12.89
N TYR A 21 -0.56 5.84 12.74
CA TYR A 21 -1.17 4.66 13.37
C TYR A 21 -1.07 3.38 12.55
N CYS A 22 -0.67 3.48 11.27
CA CYS A 22 -0.71 2.34 10.37
C CYS A 22 0.54 2.18 9.49
N VAL A 23 1.53 3.07 9.62
CA VAL A 23 2.82 3.00 8.91
C VAL A 23 3.63 1.77 9.31
N ASP A 24 3.54 1.34 10.58
CA ASP A 24 4.12 0.08 11.05
C ASP A 24 3.12 -1.09 10.97
N GLY A 25 2.06 -0.92 10.18
CA GLY A 25 0.96 -1.86 10.01
C GLY A 25 -0.33 -1.41 10.72
N PRO A 26 -1.51 -1.85 10.24
CA PRO A 26 -1.68 -2.91 9.26
C PRO A 26 -1.58 -2.44 7.80
N ALA A 27 -1.55 -1.14 7.51
CA ALA A 27 -1.46 -0.63 6.14
C ALA A 27 -0.05 -0.78 5.57
N PHE A 28 0.98 -0.41 6.35
CA PHE A 28 2.39 -0.33 5.96
C PHE A 28 2.63 0.69 4.85
N ASP A 29 2.29 0.31 3.63
CA ASP A 29 2.47 1.09 2.43
C ASP A 29 1.40 0.73 1.37
N ILE A 30 1.49 1.36 0.21
CA ILE A 30 0.57 1.07 -0.89
C ILE A 30 0.77 -0.33 -1.48
N LEU A 31 1.99 -0.87 -1.46
CA LEU A 31 2.30 -2.19 -2.04
C LEU A 31 1.72 -3.33 -1.19
N VAL A 32 1.68 -3.19 0.13
CA VAL A 32 0.97 -4.12 1.02
C VAL A 32 -0.53 -4.07 0.76
N CYS A 33 -1.13 -2.89 0.61
CA CYS A 33 -2.54 -2.76 0.24
C CYS A 33 -2.86 -3.40 -1.12
N MET A 34 -2.03 -3.16 -2.13
CA MET A 34 -2.15 -3.81 -3.44
C MET A 34 -1.99 -5.33 -3.35
N SER A 35 -1.01 -5.80 -2.57
CA SER A 35 -0.75 -7.24 -2.37
C SER A 35 -1.91 -7.95 -1.66
N LYS A 36 -2.58 -7.29 -0.72
CA LYS A 36 -3.80 -7.81 -0.09
C LYS A 36 -4.90 -8.10 -1.11
N LEU A 37 -5.15 -7.17 -2.04
CA LEU A 37 -6.18 -7.37 -3.07
C LEU A 37 -5.76 -8.39 -4.13
N LEU A 38 -4.48 -8.41 -4.50
CA LEU A 38 -3.92 -9.46 -5.36
C LEU A 38 -4.12 -10.85 -4.72
N ALA A 39 -3.81 -10.98 -3.42
CA ALA A 39 -3.99 -12.22 -2.67
C ALA A 39 -5.47 -12.62 -2.48
N LEU A 40 -6.40 -11.67 -2.57
CA LEU A 40 -7.84 -11.93 -2.60
C LEU A 40 -8.37 -12.28 -4.00
N GLY A 41 -7.51 -12.31 -5.03
CA GLY A 41 -7.86 -12.76 -6.38
C GLY A 41 -8.11 -11.63 -7.38
N MET A 42 -7.87 -10.36 -7.03
CA MET A 42 -7.93 -9.27 -8.00
C MET A 42 -6.78 -9.43 -9.02
N PRO A 43 -7.03 -9.41 -10.34
CA PRO A 43 -5.96 -9.60 -11.32
C PRO A 43 -4.88 -8.52 -11.22
N LEU A 44 -3.61 -8.90 -11.41
CA LEU A 44 -2.48 -7.96 -11.26
C LEU A 44 -2.64 -6.67 -12.07
N VAL A 45 -3.08 -6.77 -13.32
CA VAL A 45 -3.30 -5.59 -14.18
C VAL A 45 -4.36 -4.65 -13.61
N GLU A 46 -5.43 -5.21 -13.01
CA GLU A 46 -6.46 -4.43 -12.34
C GLU A 46 -5.92 -3.74 -11.09
N VAL A 47 -5.13 -4.45 -10.27
CA VAL A 47 -4.46 -3.91 -9.09
C VAL A 47 -3.54 -2.75 -9.47
N LEU A 48 -2.71 -2.92 -10.51
CA LEU A 48 -1.81 -1.87 -10.99
C LEU A 48 -2.59 -0.66 -11.49
N ARG A 49 -3.66 -0.85 -12.28
CA ARG A 49 -4.48 0.26 -12.80
C ARG A 49 -5.16 1.03 -11.68
N ALA A 50 -5.71 0.33 -10.69
CA ALA A 50 -6.38 0.92 -9.53
C ALA A 50 -5.40 1.71 -8.63
N ALA A 51 -4.09 1.49 -8.75
CA ALA A 51 -3.05 2.24 -8.05
C ALA A 51 -2.30 3.27 -8.94
N THR A 52 -2.63 3.38 -10.23
CA THR A 52 -1.93 4.27 -11.18
C THR A 52 -2.90 5.14 -11.97
N GLN A 53 -3.45 4.62 -13.07
CA GLN A 53 -4.32 5.36 -13.98
C GLN A 53 -5.62 5.82 -13.29
N ALA A 54 -6.24 4.97 -12.47
CA ALA A 54 -7.51 5.31 -11.82
C ALA A 54 -7.39 6.47 -10.81
N PRO A 55 -6.42 6.48 -9.86
CA PRO A 55 -6.24 7.63 -8.98
C PRO A 55 -5.81 8.88 -9.75
N ALA A 56 -4.98 8.76 -10.79
CA ALA A 56 -4.61 9.87 -11.66
C ALA A 56 -5.85 10.53 -12.32
N GLN A 57 -6.79 9.72 -12.80
CA GLN A 57 -8.09 10.20 -13.31
C GLN A 57 -8.93 10.84 -12.20
N ALA A 58 -9.00 10.23 -11.02
CA ALA A 58 -9.80 10.74 -9.89
C ALA A 58 -9.36 12.13 -9.43
N ILE A 59 -8.06 12.46 -9.53
CA ILE A 59 -7.51 13.78 -9.20
C ILE A 59 -7.38 14.72 -10.40
N ALA A 60 -8.00 14.39 -11.54
CA ALA A 60 -7.94 15.16 -12.79
C ALA A 60 -6.51 15.44 -13.30
N ARG A 61 -5.61 14.46 -13.14
CA ARG A 61 -4.23 14.48 -13.67
C ARG A 61 -4.00 13.30 -14.63
N PRO A 62 -4.66 13.27 -15.80
CA PRO A 62 -4.52 12.17 -16.76
C PRO A 62 -3.11 12.08 -17.39
N ASP A 63 -2.26 13.07 -17.14
CA ASP A 63 -0.84 13.08 -17.46
C ASP A 63 0.02 12.24 -16.49
N LEU A 64 -0.56 11.75 -15.40
CA LEU A 64 0.08 10.83 -14.45
C LEU A 64 -0.44 9.39 -14.62
N GLY A 65 0.23 8.43 -13.99
CA GLY A 65 -0.22 7.02 -13.95
C GLY A 65 -0.18 6.31 -15.31
N THR A 66 0.62 6.80 -16.25
CA THR A 66 0.77 6.29 -17.61
C THR A 66 2.23 6.33 -18.07
N LEU A 67 2.60 5.44 -18.99
CA LEU A 67 3.92 5.39 -19.63
C LEU A 67 3.88 5.93 -21.08
N ALA A 68 2.91 6.78 -21.38
CA ALA A 68 2.72 7.35 -22.71
C ALA A 68 3.83 8.36 -23.05
N VAL A 69 4.14 8.50 -24.34
CA VAL A 69 5.10 9.51 -24.81
C VAL A 69 4.55 10.90 -24.50
N GLY A 70 5.39 11.76 -23.90
CA GLY A 70 5.05 13.15 -23.58
C GLY A 70 4.48 13.36 -22.18
N THR A 71 4.34 12.32 -21.36
CA THR A 71 3.95 12.42 -19.94
C THR A 71 5.16 12.50 -19.01
N VAL A 72 4.90 12.65 -17.71
CA VAL A 72 5.96 12.70 -16.70
C VAL A 72 6.75 11.38 -16.71
N GLY A 73 8.07 11.48 -16.60
CA GLY A 73 8.98 10.33 -16.55
C GLY A 73 9.01 9.62 -15.19
N ASP A 74 7.83 9.26 -14.66
CA ASP A 74 7.67 8.59 -13.37
C ASP A 74 7.35 7.11 -13.56
N VAL A 75 8.12 6.22 -12.90
CA VAL A 75 7.98 4.76 -13.02
C VAL A 75 8.26 4.11 -11.67
N ALA A 76 7.47 3.11 -11.28
CA ALA A 76 7.83 2.18 -10.22
C ALA A 76 8.20 0.81 -10.82
N VAL A 77 9.38 0.30 -10.51
CA VAL A 77 9.82 -1.03 -10.92
C VAL A 77 9.46 -2.00 -9.80
N LEU A 78 8.54 -2.92 -10.09
CA LEU A 78 8.00 -3.85 -9.10
C LEU A 78 8.34 -5.29 -9.46
N ARG A 79 8.62 -6.10 -8.43
CA ARG A 79 8.73 -7.56 -8.52
C ARG A 79 7.61 -8.22 -7.75
N GLN A 80 7.03 -9.30 -8.31
CA GLN A 80 6.23 -10.25 -7.53
C GLN A 80 7.20 -11.15 -6.76
N GLY A 81 7.42 -10.83 -5.49
CA GLY A 81 8.33 -11.56 -4.61
C GLY A 81 7.64 -12.79 -4.04
N PRO A 82 8.13 -14.02 -4.33
CA PRO A 82 7.61 -15.23 -3.71
C PRO A 82 7.98 -15.28 -2.22
N GLY A 83 7.18 -15.95 -1.41
CA GLY A 83 7.42 -16.09 0.02
C GLY A 83 6.20 -16.63 0.75
N ARG A 84 6.09 -16.35 2.05
CA ARG A 84 4.87 -16.61 2.82
C ARG A 84 4.58 -15.41 3.68
N PHE A 85 3.63 -14.59 3.28
CA PHE A 85 3.34 -13.31 3.90
C PHE A 85 2.01 -13.36 4.62
N THR A 86 1.97 -12.85 5.85
CA THR A 86 0.72 -12.69 6.61
C THR A 86 0.33 -11.23 6.57
N PHE A 87 -0.80 -10.94 5.94
CA PHE A 87 -1.41 -9.61 5.92
C PHE A 87 -2.49 -9.53 6.98
N VAL A 88 -2.48 -8.47 7.78
CA VAL A 88 -3.56 -8.15 8.72
C VAL A 88 -4.31 -6.93 8.23
N ASP A 89 -5.64 -6.89 8.38
CA ASP A 89 -6.46 -5.73 8.05
C ASP A 89 -6.75 -4.85 9.29
N ALA A 90 -7.47 -3.75 9.08
CA ALA A 90 -7.80 -2.81 10.15
C ALA A 90 -8.71 -3.38 11.25
N VAL A 91 -9.40 -4.51 11.00
CA VAL A 91 -10.25 -5.18 12.00
C VAL A 91 -9.57 -6.41 12.61
N GLY A 92 -8.29 -6.66 12.27
CA GLY A 92 -7.49 -7.77 12.80
C GLY A 92 -7.66 -9.09 12.04
N ALA A 93 -8.42 -9.12 10.94
CA ALA A 93 -8.51 -10.33 10.11
C ALA A 93 -7.18 -10.56 9.38
N SER A 94 -6.78 -11.83 9.28
CA SER A 94 -5.50 -12.23 8.68
C SER A 94 -5.69 -12.96 7.36
N LEU A 95 -4.78 -12.74 6.42
CA LEU A 95 -4.69 -13.37 5.11
C LEU A 95 -3.26 -13.83 4.86
N VAL A 96 -3.05 -15.11 4.58
CA VAL A 96 -1.73 -15.63 4.18
C VAL A 96 -1.66 -15.73 2.66
N ALA A 97 -0.57 -15.22 2.08
CA ALA A 97 -0.29 -15.29 0.65
C ALA A 97 1.12 -15.84 0.39
N ASP A 98 1.33 -16.42 -0.79
CA ASP A 98 2.59 -16.99 -1.24
C ASP A 98 3.47 -16.01 -2.04
N GLN A 99 2.97 -14.79 -2.25
CA GLN A 99 3.66 -13.72 -2.95
C GLN A 99 3.20 -12.35 -2.49
N ARG A 100 4.03 -11.34 -2.73
CA ARG A 100 3.70 -9.91 -2.56
C ARG A 100 4.38 -9.05 -3.62
N LEU A 101 3.90 -7.85 -3.83
CA LEU A 101 4.60 -6.84 -4.63
C LEU A 101 5.73 -6.20 -3.80
N VAL A 102 6.91 -6.08 -4.41
CA VAL A 102 8.09 -5.45 -3.81
C VAL A 102 8.63 -4.40 -4.78
N CYS A 103 8.99 -3.22 -4.28
CA CYS A 103 9.64 -2.18 -5.09
C CYS A 103 11.13 -2.48 -5.24
N GLU A 104 11.63 -2.53 -6.47
CA GLU A 104 13.07 -2.57 -6.77
C GLU A 104 13.68 -1.17 -6.81
N GLY A 105 12.85 -0.17 -7.11
CA GLY A 105 13.19 1.24 -7.14
C GLY A 105 12.22 2.02 -8.00
N ILE A 106 12.42 3.33 -8.06
CA ILE A 106 11.55 4.25 -8.77
C ILE A 106 12.35 5.18 -9.67
N VAL A 107 11.72 5.63 -10.74
CA VAL A 107 12.17 6.77 -11.53
C VAL A 107 11.23 7.93 -11.19
N ILE A 108 11.78 9.09 -10.86
CA ILE A 108 11.02 10.33 -10.66
C ILE A 108 11.61 11.37 -11.62
N GLY A 109 10.79 11.90 -12.53
CA GLY A 109 11.20 12.89 -13.51
C GLY A 109 12.39 12.45 -14.37
N GLY A 110 12.50 11.15 -14.68
CA GLY A 110 13.62 10.59 -15.44
C GLY A 110 14.89 10.27 -14.60
N THR A 111 14.88 10.50 -13.29
CA THR A 111 16.01 10.18 -12.40
C THR A 111 15.73 8.89 -11.62
N TRP A 112 16.69 7.96 -11.60
CA TRP A 112 16.59 6.70 -10.86
C TRP A 112 16.86 6.88 -9.35
N TRP A 113 16.03 6.22 -8.54
CA TRP A 113 16.11 6.13 -7.08
C TRP A 113 16.04 4.65 -6.69
N PRO A 114 17.14 4.05 -6.21
CA PRO A 114 17.14 2.65 -5.79
C PRO A 114 16.34 2.46 -4.51
N ASN A 115 15.69 1.31 -4.37
CA ASN A 115 15.23 0.87 -3.06
C ASN A 115 16.40 0.19 -2.33
N GLU A 116 16.83 0.74 -1.20
CA GLU A 116 17.94 0.17 -0.41
C GLU A 116 17.50 -1.04 0.44
N ALA A 117 16.18 -1.23 0.62
CA ALA A 117 15.58 -2.24 1.46
C ALA A 117 14.89 -3.38 0.67
N VAL A 118 15.23 -3.59 -0.59
CA VAL A 118 14.58 -4.61 -1.48
C VAL A 118 14.52 -6.01 -0.85
N ASN A 119 15.52 -6.37 -0.05
CA ASN A 119 15.63 -7.68 0.58
C ASN A 119 14.97 -7.77 1.96
N ASP A 120 14.58 -6.66 2.58
CA ASP A 120 13.79 -6.69 3.82
C ASP A 120 12.30 -6.81 3.49
N VAL A 121 11.84 -8.05 3.37
CA VAL A 121 10.43 -8.37 3.11
C VAL A 121 9.68 -8.85 4.35
N SER A 122 10.27 -8.69 5.53
CA SER A 122 9.75 -9.23 6.79
C SER A 122 8.92 -8.24 7.61
N GLU A 123 8.69 -7.02 7.10
CA GLU A 123 7.91 -5.98 7.80
C GLU A 123 6.53 -6.45 8.27
N THR A 124 5.82 -7.20 7.43
CA THR A 124 4.48 -7.71 7.75
C THR A 124 4.50 -8.79 8.83
N GLU A 125 5.64 -9.48 9.01
CA GLU A 125 5.83 -10.50 10.05
C GLU A 125 6.10 -9.87 11.42
N ARG A 126 6.63 -8.63 11.43
CA ARG A 126 6.93 -7.88 12.65
C ARG A 126 5.72 -7.12 13.21
N PHE A 127 4.59 -7.15 12.51
CA PHE A 127 3.39 -6.44 12.94
C PHE A 127 2.89 -6.93 14.31
N VAL A 128 2.70 -5.99 15.24
CA VAL A 128 1.99 -6.24 16.49
C VAL A 128 0.80 -5.31 16.54
N ALA A 129 -0.40 -5.87 16.74
CA ALA A 129 -1.60 -5.08 16.88
C ALA A 129 -1.47 -4.16 18.10
N HIS A 130 -1.62 -2.87 17.89
CA HIS A 130 -1.63 -1.88 18.96
C HIS A 130 -3.01 -1.90 19.65
N ALA A 131 -3.03 -1.62 20.96
CA ALA A 131 -4.29 -1.39 21.66
C ALA A 131 -5.03 -0.21 20.99
N ALA A 132 -6.36 -0.28 20.96
CA ALA A 132 -7.18 0.78 20.38
C ALA A 132 -6.96 2.09 21.15
N HIS A 133 -6.14 2.98 20.59
CA HIS A 133 -5.93 4.31 21.09
C HIS A 133 -6.69 5.30 20.23
N THR A 134 -7.37 6.26 20.85
CA THR A 134 -7.97 7.35 20.08
C THR A 134 -6.89 8.28 19.56
N HIS A 135 -7.17 8.98 18.46
CA HIS A 135 -6.27 10.01 17.95
C HIS A 135 -5.96 11.08 19.02
N VAL A 136 -6.94 11.35 19.90
CA VAL A 136 -6.80 12.28 21.03
C VAL A 136 -5.81 11.76 22.07
N GLU A 137 -5.86 10.47 22.40
CA GLU A 137 -4.94 9.87 23.38
C GLU A 137 -3.50 9.91 22.91
N VAL A 138 -3.24 9.61 21.65
CA VAL A 138 -1.87 9.65 21.12
C VAL A 138 -1.41 11.08 20.92
N ALA A 139 -2.27 11.98 20.44
CA ALA A 139 -1.95 13.40 20.40
C ALA A 139 -1.64 13.95 21.80
N ALA A 140 -2.42 13.60 22.82
CA ALA A 140 -2.17 13.99 24.20
C ALA A 140 -0.85 13.39 24.74
N ARG A 141 -0.53 12.15 24.39
CA ARG A 141 0.72 11.50 24.82
C ARG A 141 1.97 12.09 24.18
N HIS A 142 1.89 12.53 22.92
CA HIS A 142 3.06 12.99 22.16
C HIS A 142 3.18 14.52 22.08
N PHE A 143 2.05 15.21 22.14
CA PHE A 143 1.98 16.67 21.99
C PHE A 143 1.22 17.36 23.13
N GLY A 144 0.61 16.61 24.05
CA GLY A 144 -0.02 17.19 25.23
C GLY A 144 1.04 17.76 26.18
N HIS A 145 1.01 19.06 26.40
CA HIS A 145 1.81 19.68 27.44
C HIS A 145 1.42 19.13 28.81
N ARG A 146 2.41 18.71 29.61
CA ARG A 146 2.24 18.69 31.06
C ARG A 146 2.06 20.14 31.51
N HIS A 147 0.83 20.53 31.77
CA HIS A 147 0.59 21.68 32.62
C HIS A 147 0.92 21.23 34.05
N ASP A 148 2.14 21.56 34.47
CA ASP A 148 2.50 21.61 35.89
C ASP A 148 1.73 22.76 36.57
#